data_AF-A0A5F0LSM4-F1
#
_entry.id   AF-A0A5F0LSM4-F1
#
_cell.length_a   1.000
_cell.length_b   1.000
_cell.length_c   1.000
_cell.angle_alpha   90.00
_cell.angle_beta   90.00
_cell.angle_gamma   90.00
#
_symmetry.space_group_name_H-M   'P 1'
#
loop_
_entity.id
_entity.type
_entity.pdbx_description
1 polymer ?
#
loop_
_entity_poly.entity_id
_entity_poly.type
_entity_poly.pdbx_seq_one_letter_code
_entity_poly.pdbx_strand_id
1 'polypeptide(L)'
;MIAHPHTKYPHPPTVDLPDRQWPSRIIDKAPIWLSTDLRDGNQALFEPMNAERKLTLFHELVRLGFKEIEVGFPAGSQTDFDVVRTLITGKHIPADVTPMVMTQLREEQIVRTVESLQGAPRAIVHFYNAVAPLWREVVFGLSVPQVMELIERNVRLLKDLTAQHPETEWILQYSPETFCMAELEVSLQACSVAIET
;
A
#
# COMPACT_ATOMS: atom_id res chain seq x y z
N MET A 1 -40.00 5.79 -8.61
CA MET A 1 -38.87 5.04 -9.19
C MET A 1 -38.37 5.78 -10.42
N ILE A 2 -37.07 5.76 -10.70
CA ILE A 2 -36.49 6.38 -11.89
C ILE A 2 -36.86 5.51 -13.11
N ALA A 3 -37.35 6.13 -14.19
CA ALA A 3 -37.90 5.43 -15.35
C ALA A 3 -36.84 4.60 -16.11
N HIS A 4 -35.58 5.05 -16.11
CA HIS A 4 -34.48 4.43 -16.83
C HIS A 4 -33.25 4.29 -15.92
N PRO A 5 -33.24 3.35 -14.95
CA PRO A 5 -32.15 3.25 -13.98
C PRO A 5 -30.79 2.89 -14.61
N HIS A 6 -30.79 2.28 -15.80
CA HIS A 6 -29.57 1.94 -16.53
C HIS A 6 -28.75 3.17 -16.93
N THR A 7 -29.36 4.34 -17.12
CA THR A 7 -28.64 5.56 -17.52
C THR A 7 -27.72 6.10 -16.42
N LYS A 8 -27.84 5.60 -15.19
CA LYS A 8 -26.92 5.91 -14.08
C LYS A 8 -25.56 5.24 -14.20
N TYR A 9 -25.45 4.20 -15.04
CA TYR A 9 -24.28 3.33 -15.11
C TYR A 9 -23.70 3.42 -16.52
N PRO A 10 -22.73 4.32 -16.77
CA PRO A 10 -22.08 4.40 -18.07
C PRO A 10 -21.26 3.15 -18.35
N HIS A 11 -21.01 2.87 -19.63
CA HIS A 11 -20.06 1.83 -20.02
C HIS A 11 -18.65 2.19 -19.53
N PRO A 12 -17.88 1.22 -19.00
CA PRO A 12 -16.50 1.47 -18.63
C PRO A 12 -15.67 1.82 -19.87
N PRO A 13 -14.61 2.63 -19.73
CA PRO A 13 -13.69 2.91 -20.83
C PRO A 13 -13.02 1.61 -21.29
N THR A 14 -12.82 1.49 -22.60
CA THR A 14 -12.08 0.38 -23.20
C THR A 14 -10.61 0.74 -23.37
N VAL A 15 -9.72 -0.18 -23.03
CA VAL A 15 -8.27 0.01 -23.27
C VAL A 15 -7.92 -0.57 -24.64
N ASP A 16 -7.48 0.30 -25.55
CA ASP A 16 -7.03 -0.12 -26.87
C ASP A 16 -5.60 -0.65 -26.81
N LEU A 17 -5.48 -1.99 -26.75
CA LEU A 17 -4.21 -2.71 -26.73
C LEU A 17 -4.28 -3.90 -27.70
N PRO A 18 -4.19 -3.64 -29.03
CA PRO A 18 -4.38 -4.65 -30.05
C PRO A 18 -3.27 -5.72 -30.02
N ASP A 19 -2.05 -5.33 -29.69
CA ASP A 19 -0.86 -6.20 -29.67
C ASP A 19 -0.65 -6.91 -28.31
N ARG A 20 -1.69 -7.04 -27.50
CA ARG A 20 -1.59 -7.65 -26.16
C ARG A 20 -1.11 -9.12 -26.25
N GLN A 21 -0.12 -9.45 -25.43
CA GLN A 21 0.50 -10.78 -25.42
C GLN A 21 0.03 -11.68 -24.28
N TRP A 22 -0.69 -11.15 -23.29
CA TRP A 22 -1.13 -11.94 -22.13
C TRP A 22 -2.04 -13.13 -22.48
N PRO A 23 -2.89 -13.13 -23.52
CA PRO A 23 -3.73 -14.29 -23.85
C PRO A 23 -2.94 -15.52 -24.36
N SER A 24 -1.73 -15.33 -24.88
CA SER A 24 -0.90 -16.41 -25.45
C SER A 24 0.19 -16.89 -24.51
N ARG A 25 0.32 -16.30 -23.31
CA ARG A 25 1.35 -16.64 -22.33
C ARG A 25 0.80 -17.60 -21.27
N ILE A 26 1.63 -18.55 -20.87
CA ILE A 26 1.36 -19.50 -19.79
C ILE A 26 2.22 -19.10 -18.60
N ILE A 27 1.65 -19.09 -17.39
CA ILE A 27 2.39 -18.84 -16.15
C ILE A 27 3.19 -20.10 -15.81
N ASP A 28 4.52 -20.00 -15.78
CA ASP A 28 5.45 -21.11 -15.54
C ASP A 28 6.33 -20.93 -14.28
N LYS A 29 6.19 -19.80 -13.58
CA LYS A 29 6.93 -19.43 -12.37
C LYS A 29 6.01 -18.78 -11.36
N ALA A 30 6.28 -19.05 -10.08
CA ALA A 30 5.58 -18.35 -9.00
C ALA A 30 5.96 -16.86 -8.98
N PRO A 31 5.01 -15.95 -8.75
CA PRO A 31 5.31 -14.54 -8.51
C PRO A 31 5.93 -14.34 -7.11
N ILE A 32 6.37 -13.11 -6.85
CA ILE A 32 6.59 -12.66 -5.47
C ILE A 32 5.21 -12.52 -4.82
N TRP A 33 5.02 -13.16 -3.66
CA TRP A 33 3.78 -13.12 -2.91
C TRP A 33 3.91 -12.18 -1.72
N LEU A 34 2.98 -11.23 -1.64
CA LEU A 34 2.78 -10.36 -0.49
C LEU A 34 1.42 -10.70 0.14
N SER A 35 1.43 -11.13 1.40
CA SER A 35 0.20 -11.37 2.16
C SER A 35 -0.27 -10.09 2.83
N THR A 36 -1.56 -9.75 2.67
CA THR A 36 -2.18 -8.55 3.28
C THR A 36 -3.12 -8.90 4.44
N ASP A 37 -3.16 -10.17 4.85
CA ASP A 37 -4.15 -10.73 5.76
C ASP A 37 -4.17 -10.03 7.14
N LEU A 38 -3.03 -9.57 7.66
CA LEU A 38 -2.93 -8.92 8.98
C LEU A 38 -3.42 -7.46 9.00
N ARG A 39 -3.57 -6.83 7.83
CA ARG A 39 -4.06 -5.45 7.71
C ARG A 39 -5.33 -5.38 6.87
N ASP A 40 -5.23 -5.62 5.56
CA ASP A 40 -6.38 -5.55 4.65
C ASP A 40 -7.43 -6.61 4.97
N GLY A 41 -6.98 -7.86 5.19
CA GLY A 41 -7.87 -8.95 5.63
C GLY A 41 -8.50 -8.65 6.99
N ASN A 42 -7.69 -8.18 7.95
CA ASN A 42 -8.15 -7.80 9.28
C ASN A 42 -9.22 -6.70 9.28
N GLN A 43 -9.07 -5.70 8.39
CA GLN A 43 -10.01 -4.58 8.26
C GLN A 43 -11.39 -5.03 7.75
N ALA A 44 -11.48 -6.18 7.07
CA ALA A 44 -12.72 -6.75 6.58
C ALA A 44 -13.48 -7.60 7.62
N LEU A 45 -12.88 -7.88 8.78
CA LEU A 45 -13.51 -8.70 9.82
C LEU A 45 -14.56 -7.90 10.61
N PHE A 46 -15.68 -8.55 10.94
CA PHE A 46 -16.67 -7.98 11.86
C PHE A 46 -16.07 -7.76 13.27
N GLU A 47 -15.30 -8.73 13.75
CA GLU A 47 -14.48 -8.63 14.96
C GLU A 47 -13.00 -8.64 14.57
N PRO A 48 -12.31 -7.48 14.60
CA PRO A 48 -10.90 -7.39 14.29
C PRO A 48 -10.04 -8.31 15.17
N MET A 49 -8.93 -8.80 14.61
CA MET A 49 -7.95 -9.58 15.36
C MET A 49 -7.31 -8.74 16.46
N ASN A 50 -7.21 -9.33 17.65
CA ASN A 50 -6.35 -8.83 18.71
C ASN A 50 -4.87 -9.16 18.42
N ALA A 51 -3.95 -8.67 19.25
CA ALA A 51 -2.52 -8.86 19.08
C ALA A 51 -2.11 -10.36 19.02
N GLU A 52 -2.71 -11.20 19.86
CA GLU A 52 -2.42 -12.65 19.91
C GLU A 52 -2.81 -13.36 18.60
N ARG A 53 -4.00 -13.08 18.07
CA ARG A 53 -4.46 -13.62 16.78
C ARG A 53 -3.57 -13.13 15.63
N LYS A 54 -3.16 -11.86 15.64
CA LYS A 54 -2.24 -11.30 14.64
C LYS A 54 -0.87 -11.98 14.68
N LEU A 55 -0.28 -12.18 15.86
CA LEU A 55 1.00 -12.90 16.00
C LEU A 55 0.89 -14.35 15.53
N THR A 56 -0.21 -15.03 15.87
CA THR A 56 -0.47 -16.41 15.42
C THR A 56 -0.51 -16.48 13.90
N LEU A 57 -1.29 -15.60 13.25
CA LEU A 57 -1.39 -15.56 11.80
C LEU A 57 -0.06 -15.17 11.13
N PHE A 58 0.69 -14.22 11.69
CA PHE A 58 2.02 -13.87 11.19
C PHE A 58 2.96 -15.09 11.16
N HIS A 59 3.01 -15.86 12.26
CA HIS A 59 3.83 -17.07 12.32
C HIS A 59 3.38 -18.15 11.33
N GLU A 60 2.07 -18.28 11.09
CA GLU A 60 1.56 -19.20 10.06
C GLU A 60 1.94 -18.76 8.64
N LEU A 61 1.86 -17.47 8.32
CA LEU A 61 2.30 -16.95 7.01
C LEU A 61 3.79 -17.18 6.77
N VAL A 62 4.61 -16.94 7.79
CA VAL A 62 6.04 -17.26 7.76
C VAL A 62 6.26 -18.76 7.54
N ARG A 63 5.54 -19.62 8.25
CA ARG A 63 5.63 -21.09 8.11
C ARG A 63 5.25 -21.56 6.71
N LEU A 64 4.27 -20.92 6.08
CA LEU A 64 3.84 -21.19 4.71
C LEU A 64 4.85 -20.71 3.65
N GLY A 65 5.77 -19.82 4.03
CA GLY A 65 6.86 -19.35 3.18
C GLY A 65 6.66 -17.98 2.55
N PHE A 66 5.70 -17.18 3.01
CA PHE A 66 5.57 -15.78 2.57
C PHE A 66 6.82 -14.98 2.95
N LYS A 67 7.31 -14.16 2.01
CA LYS A 67 8.51 -13.33 2.18
C LYS A 67 8.21 -11.85 2.28
N GLU A 68 7.02 -11.43 1.85
CA GLU A 68 6.51 -10.08 2.05
C GLU A 68 5.16 -10.19 2.77
N ILE A 69 5.01 -9.46 3.88
CA ILE A 69 3.82 -9.55 4.73
C ILE A 69 3.45 -8.13 5.17
N GLU A 70 2.25 -7.67 4.82
CA GLU A 70 1.66 -6.47 5.38
C GLU A 70 1.27 -6.70 6.83
N VAL A 71 1.87 -5.97 7.76
CA VAL A 71 1.70 -6.20 9.20
C VAL A 71 0.82 -5.16 9.88
N GLY A 72 0.46 -4.06 9.20
CA GLY A 72 -0.50 -3.10 9.75
C GLY A 72 -0.52 -1.73 9.07
N PHE A 73 -1.43 -0.89 9.56
CA PHE A 73 -1.48 0.55 9.29
C PHE A 73 -1.20 1.32 10.60
N PRO A 74 0.08 1.41 11.02
CA PRO A 74 0.49 1.81 12.37
C PRO A 74 0.14 3.26 12.72
N ALA A 75 0.01 4.12 11.72
CA ALA A 75 -0.39 5.50 11.94
C ALA A 75 -1.92 5.69 12.05
N GLY A 76 -2.71 4.73 11.57
CA GLY A 76 -4.17 4.70 11.70
C GLY A 76 -4.70 3.87 12.88
N SER A 77 -3.87 3.02 13.51
CA SER A 77 -4.27 2.11 14.58
C SER A 77 -3.15 1.92 15.61
N GLN A 78 -3.44 2.21 16.90
CA GLN A 78 -2.49 1.95 17.99
C GLN A 78 -2.19 0.45 18.13
N THR A 79 -3.20 -0.41 17.97
CA THR A 79 -3.02 -1.86 18.00
C THR A 79 -2.06 -2.32 16.90
N ASP A 80 -2.15 -1.74 15.70
CA ASP A 80 -1.24 -2.08 14.60
C ASP A 80 0.17 -1.58 14.89
N PHE A 81 0.30 -0.36 15.43
CA PHE A 81 1.59 0.16 15.88
C PHE A 81 2.25 -0.79 16.89
N ASP A 82 1.52 -1.21 17.92
CA ASP A 82 2.03 -2.07 18.98
C ASP A 82 2.40 -3.47 18.45
N VAL A 83 1.64 -4.01 17.50
CA VAL A 83 1.96 -5.28 16.83
C VAL A 83 3.24 -5.15 16.00
N VAL A 84 3.41 -4.09 15.21
CA VAL A 84 4.65 -3.83 14.47
C VAL A 84 5.84 -3.73 15.42
N ARG A 85 5.71 -2.96 16.52
CA ARG A 85 6.76 -2.86 17.56
C ARG A 85 7.07 -4.21 18.21
N THR A 86 6.05 -5.02 18.49
CA THR A 86 6.22 -6.36 19.09
C THR A 86 6.98 -7.28 18.13
N LEU A 87 6.61 -7.29 16.84
CA LEU A 87 7.28 -8.11 15.83
C LEU A 87 8.77 -7.77 15.71
N ILE A 88 9.11 -6.47 15.72
CA ILE A 88 10.48 -5.97 15.59
C ILE A 88 11.27 -6.21 16.88
N THR A 89 10.80 -5.69 18.02
CA THR A 89 11.55 -5.74 19.29
C THR A 89 11.65 -7.15 19.86
N GLY A 90 10.63 -8.00 19.63
CA GLY A 90 10.63 -9.42 19.97
C GLY A 90 11.38 -10.31 18.96
N LYS A 91 11.93 -9.74 17.88
CA LYS A 91 12.66 -10.47 16.81
C LYS A 91 11.85 -11.62 16.21
N HIS A 92 10.54 -11.41 16.01
CA HIS A 92 9.66 -12.40 15.41
C HIS A 92 9.84 -12.52 13.89
N ILE A 93 10.40 -11.48 13.25
CA ILE A 93 10.58 -11.39 11.80
C ILE A 93 11.85 -12.14 11.39
N PRO A 94 11.76 -13.23 10.61
CA PRO A 94 12.93 -13.92 10.07
C PRO A 94 13.74 -13.03 9.12
N ALA A 95 15.03 -13.35 8.94
CA ALA A 95 15.94 -12.55 8.12
C ALA A 95 15.55 -12.47 6.63
N ASP A 96 14.78 -13.44 6.12
CA ASP A 96 14.31 -13.50 4.73
C ASP A 96 12.87 -13.00 4.54
N VAL A 97 12.27 -12.40 5.58
CA VAL A 97 10.92 -11.84 5.54
C VAL A 97 10.98 -10.33 5.66
N THR A 98 10.32 -9.62 4.75
CA THR A 98 10.20 -8.17 4.74
C THR A 98 8.80 -7.77 5.22
N PRO A 99 8.66 -7.09 6.38
CA PRO A 99 7.39 -6.51 6.79
C PRO A 99 7.04 -5.31 5.89
N MET A 100 5.75 -5.20 5.56
CA MET A 100 5.18 -4.02 4.91
C MET A 100 4.22 -3.31 5.87
N VAL A 101 4.26 -1.99 5.90
CA VAL A 101 3.26 -1.15 6.59
C VAL A 101 2.66 -0.15 5.61
N MET A 102 1.37 0.09 5.73
CA MET A 102 0.65 1.05 4.89
C MET A 102 0.63 2.43 5.54
N THR A 103 0.65 3.48 4.71
CA THR A 103 0.47 4.85 5.18
C THR A 103 -0.12 5.77 4.12
N GLN A 104 -0.86 6.78 4.60
CA GLN A 104 -1.43 7.83 3.76
C GLN A 104 -0.41 8.93 3.50
N LEU A 105 -0.62 9.70 2.44
CA LEU A 105 0.20 10.87 2.08
C LEU A 105 -0.07 12.10 2.98
N ARG A 106 0.12 11.92 4.29
CA ARG A 106 0.04 12.98 5.31
C ARG A 106 1.27 12.93 6.20
N GLU A 107 1.84 14.08 6.49
CA GLU A 107 3.13 14.19 7.18
C GLU A 107 3.13 13.46 8.53
N GLU A 108 2.11 13.67 9.35
CA GLU A 108 2.00 13.03 10.66
C GLU A 108 1.85 11.50 10.56
N GLN A 109 1.20 11.02 9.50
CA GLN A 109 1.03 9.59 9.25
C GLN A 109 2.35 8.95 8.82
N ILE A 110 3.11 9.63 7.96
CA ILE A 110 4.39 9.15 7.46
C ILE A 110 5.41 9.10 8.61
N VAL A 111 5.54 10.16 9.39
CA VAL A 111 6.44 10.21 10.56
C VAL A 111 6.16 9.05 11.51
N ARG A 112 4.89 8.85 11.87
CA ARG A 112 4.48 7.77 12.78
C ARG A 112 4.70 6.37 12.17
N THR A 113 4.58 6.24 10.86
CA THR A 113 4.83 4.98 10.15
C THR A 113 6.32 4.62 10.20
N VAL A 114 7.21 5.58 9.93
CA VAL A 114 8.66 5.39 10.03
C VAL A 114 9.05 5.07 11.48
N GLU A 115 8.48 5.77 12.46
CA GLU A 115 8.69 5.50 13.89
C GLU A 115 8.34 4.05 14.26
N SER A 116 7.22 3.54 13.75
CA SER A 116 6.79 2.16 14.03
C SER A 116 7.81 1.12 13.54
N LEU A 117 8.59 1.43 12.51
CA LEU A 117 9.55 0.51 11.88
C LEU A 117 10.97 0.60 12.46
N GLN A 118 11.24 1.49 13.42
CA GLN A 118 12.58 1.67 13.99
C GLN A 118 13.20 0.35 14.48
N GLY A 119 14.38 0.01 13.95
CA GLY A 119 15.11 -1.22 14.29
C GLY A 119 14.76 -2.44 13.43
N ALA A 120 13.85 -2.31 12.44
CA ALA A 120 13.69 -3.34 11.42
C ALA A 120 14.94 -3.37 10.52
N PRO A 121 15.49 -4.54 10.14
CA PRO A 121 16.63 -4.60 9.22
C PRO A 121 16.25 -4.22 7.78
N ARG A 122 14.99 -4.48 7.40
CA ARG A 122 14.42 -4.20 6.08
C ARG A 122 12.92 -3.98 6.23
N ALA A 123 12.33 -3.04 5.50
CA ALA A 123 10.89 -2.78 5.54
C ALA A 123 10.36 -2.15 4.24
N ILE A 124 9.12 -2.49 3.89
CA ILE A 124 8.37 -1.82 2.82
C ILE A 124 7.45 -0.78 3.47
N VAL A 125 7.55 0.47 3.02
CA VAL A 125 6.59 1.52 3.33
C VAL A 125 5.68 1.68 2.12
N HIS A 126 4.41 1.30 2.28
CA HIS A 126 3.41 1.34 1.22
C HIS A 126 2.61 2.63 1.28
N PHE A 127 2.92 3.52 0.34
CA PHE A 127 2.20 4.76 0.09
C PHE A 127 1.00 4.52 -0.81
N TYR A 128 -0.10 5.18 -0.49
CA TYR A 128 -1.25 5.23 -1.36
C TYR A 128 -1.98 6.57 -1.27
N ASN A 129 -2.60 6.94 -2.38
CA ASN A 129 -3.62 7.99 -2.44
C ASN A 129 -4.56 7.70 -3.61
N ALA A 130 -5.84 8.03 -3.47
CA ALA A 130 -6.79 7.83 -4.55
C ALA A 130 -6.47 8.79 -5.71
N VAL A 131 -6.42 8.25 -6.92
CA VAL A 131 -6.17 9.04 -8.13
C VAL A 131 -7.35 9.06 -9.08
N ALA A 132 -8.44 8.32 -8.88
CA ALA A 132 -9.57 8.34 -9.80
C ALA A 132 -10.30 9.71 -9.81
N PRO A 133 -10.90 10.13 -10.94
CA PRO A 133 -11.57 11.42 -11.10
C PRO A 133 -12.57 11.72 -9.99
N LEU A 134 -13.41 10.75 -9.63
CA LEU A 134 -14.42 10.91 -8.59
C LEU A 134 -13.79 11.30 -7.24
N TRP A 135 -12.67 10.68 -6.85
CA TRP A 135 -11.98 11.02 -5.61
C TRP A 135 -11.27 12.36 -5.72
N ARG A 136 -10.55 12.60 -6.81
CA ARG A 136 -9.85 13.87 -7.03
C ARG A 136 -10.81 15.06 -6.97
N GLU A 137 -11.94 14.98 -7.66
CA GLU A 137 -12.90 16.07 -7.81
C GLU A 137 -13.83 16.23 -6.60
N VAL A 138 -14.37 15.12 -6.08
CA VAL A 138 -15.43 15.18 -5.06
C VAL A 138 -14.91 15.01 -3.64
N VAL A 139 -13.91 14.16 -3.43
CA VAL A 139 -13.37 13.88 -2.07
C VAL A 139 -12.28 14.86 -1.70
N PHE A 140 -11.34 15.13 -2.62
CA PHE A 140 -10.16 15.94 -2.32
C PHE A 140 -10.24 17.37 -2.87
N GLY A 141 -11.00 17.61 -3.93
CA GLY A 141 -11.01 18.89 -4.63
C GLY A 141 -9.65 19.27 -5.23
N LEU A 142 -8.88 18.27 -5.68
CA LEU A 142 -7.53 18.43 -6.24
C LEU A 142 -7.52 18.20 -7.75
N SER A 143 -6.76 19.04 -8.45
CA SER A 143 -6.39 18.82 -9.86
C SER A 143 -5.30 17.75 -9.99
N VAL A 144 -5.14 17.19 -11.20
CA VAL A 144 -4.07 16.21 -11.47
C VAL A 144 -2.68 16.74 -11.10
N PRO A 145 -2.26 17.97 -11.47
CA PRO A 145 -0.97 18.52 -11.02
C PRO A 145 -0.81 18.58 -9.50
N GLN A 146 -1.86 18.98 -8.77
CA GLN A 146 -1.82 19.03 -7.30
C GLN A 146 -1.71 17.63 -6.67
N VAL A 147 -2.28 16.60 -7.31
CA VAL A 147 -2.08 15.21 -6.90
C VAL A 147 -0.62 14.79 -7.09
N MET A 148 0.03 15.19 -8.19
CA MET A 148 1.45 14.90 -8.42
C MET A 148 2.35 15.61 -7.40
N GLU A 149 2.11 16.89 -7.14
CA GLU A 149 2.82 17.65 -6.11
C GLU A 149 2.65 17.01 -4.71
N LEU A 150 1.46 16.50 -4.41
CA LEU A 150 1.19 15.78 -3.17
C LEU A 150 2.04 14.51 -3.06
N ILE A 151 2.16 13.73 -4.14
CA ILE A 151 2.98 12.51 -4.19
C ILE A 151 4.45 12.89 -4.00
N GLU A 152 4.98 13.79 -4.83
CA GLU A 152 6.37 14.25 -4.81
C GLU A 152 6.78 14.75 -3.42
N ARG A 153 5.97 15.64 -2.82
CA ARG A 153 6.26 16.19 -1.49
C ARG A 153 6.36 15.10 -0.42
N ASN A 154 5.42 14.15 -0.41
CA ASN A 154 5.40 13.12 0.62
C ASN A 154 6.45 12.04 0.40
N VAL A 155 6.81 11.73 -0.85
CA VAL A 155 7.93 10.83 -1.16
C VAL A 155 9.26 11.45 -0.74
N ARG A 156 9.46 12.76 -0.96
CA ARG A 156 10.63 13.49 -0.40
C ARG A 156 10.68 13.40 1.12
N LEU A 157 9.56 13.65 1.80
CA LEU A 157 9.49 13.53 3.25
C LEU A 157 9.87 12.12 3.73
N LEU A 158 9.37 11.06 3.06
CA LEU A 158 9.76 9.69 3.40
C LEU A 158 11.27 9.48 3.24
N LYS A 159 11.86 9.97 2.15
CA LYS A 159 13.32 9.88 1.94
C LYS A 159 14.09 10.60 3.04
N ASP A 160 13.67 11.80 3.42
CA ASP A 160 14.32 12.58 4.47
C ASP A 160 14.25 11.88 5.84
N LEU A 161 13.11 11.24 6.15
CA LEU A 161 12.92 10.49 7.40
C LEU A 161 13.72 9.18 7.40
N THR A 162 13.66 8.43 6.29
CA THR A 162 14.37 7.14 6.17
C THR A 162 15.89 7.30 6.08
N ALA A 163 16.39 8.43 5.55
CA ALA A 163 17.81 8.77 5.54
C ALA A 163 18.41 8.95 6.95
N GLN A 164 17.57 9.27 7.95
CA GLN A 164 17.99 9.35 9.36
C GLN A 164 18.13 7.96 10.01
N HIS A 165 17.68 6.90 9.32
CA HIS A 165 17.70 5.50 9.75
C HIS A 165 18.44 4.61 8.73
N PRO A 166 19.73 4.86 8.45
CA PRO A 166 20.49 4.14 7.43
C PRO A 166 20.73 2.65 7.75
N GLU A 167 20.49 2.22 8.99
CA GLU A 167 20.57 0.83 9.42
C GLU A 167 19.47 -0.08 8.86
N THR A 168 18.38 0.52 8.36
CA THR A 168 17.23 -0.19 7.78
C THR A 168 17.31 -0.11 6.25
N GLU A 169 17.11 -1.24 5.57
CA GLU A 169 16.89 -1.23 4.12
C GLU A 169 15.43 -0.86 3.82
N TRP A 170 15.22 0.38 3.37
CA TRP A 170 13.89 0.92 3.08
C TRP A 170 13.46 0.70 1.64
N ILE A 171 12.22 0.25 1.46
CA ILE A 171 11.60 0.05 0.14
C ILE A 171 10.32 0.87 0.09
N LEU A 172 10.20 1.71 -0.94
CA LEU A 172 8.93 2.39 -1.24
C LEU A 172 8.09 1.50 -2.15
N GLN A 173 6.86 1.23 -1.73
CA GLN A 173 5.79 0.75 -2.62
C GLN A 173 4.78 1.87 -2.77
N TYR A 174 4.36 2.15 -4.01
CA TYR A 174 3.35 3.17 -4.29
C TYR A 174 2.13 2.56 -4.96
N SER A 175 0.93 2.98 -4.57
CA SER A 175 -0.31 2.62 -5.23
C SER A 175 -1.13 3.85 -5.63
N PRO A 176 -1.39 4.05 -6.93
CA PRO A 176 -2.46 4.93 -7.38
C PRO A 176 -3.79 4.27 -7.00
N GLU A 177 -4.29 4.51 -5.78
CA GLU A 177 -5.49 3.87 -5.27
C GLU A 177 -6.69 4.25 -6.13
N THR A 178 -7.69 3.36 -6.21
CA THR A 178 -8.79 3.40 -7.20
C THR A 178 -8.34 3.32 -8.66
N PHE A 179 -7.17 2.71 -8.93
CA PHE A 179 -6.58 2.52 -10.26
C PHE A 179 -7.56 2.07 -11.34
N CYS A 180 -8.44 1.10 -11.05
CA CYS A 180 -9.40 0.57 -12.03
C CYS A 180 -10.45 1.59 -12.50
N MET A 181 -10.57 2.73 -11.81
CA MET A 181 -11.46 3.84 -12.13
C MET A 181 -10.69 5.11 -12.55
N ALA A 182 -9.35 5.04 -12.61
CA ALA A 182 -8.49 6.15 -12.97
C ALA A 182 -8.04 6.07 -14.43
N GLU A 183 -7.72 7.23 -15.01
CA GLU A 183 -7.09 7.32 -16.32
C GLU A 183 -5.70 6.67 -16.26
N LEU A 184 -5.34 5.90 -17.30
CA LEU A 184 -4.08 5.18 -17.34
C LEU A 184 -2.89 6.15 -17.37
N GLU A 185 -3.03 7.27 -18.08
CA GLU A 185 -2.02 8.32 -18.18
C GLU A 185 -1.78 9.01 -16.84
N VAL A 186 -2.84 9.29 -16.08
CA VAL A 186 -2.72 9.87 -14.73
C VAL A 186 -2.08 8.87 -13.77
N SER A 187 -2.45 7.59 -13.86
CA SER A 187 -1.87 6.53 -13.04
C SER A 187 -0.38 6.33 -13.36
N LEU A 188 -0.01 6.35 -14.64
CA LEU A 188 1.38 6.29 -15.08
C LEU A 188 2.17 7.48 -14.54
N GLN A 189 1.64 8.70 -14.68
CA GLN A 189 2.29 9.90 -14.17
C GLN A 189 2.49 9.84 -12.66
N ALA A 190 1.49 9.38 -11.90
CA ALA A 190 1.60 9.22 -10.45
C ALA A 190 2.70 8.23 -10.05
N CYS A 191 2.75 7.07 -10.73
CA CYS A 191 3.82 6.09 -10.53
C CYS A 191 5.21 6.64 -10.90
N SER A 192 5.34 7.33 -12.05
CA SER A 192 6.59 7.96 -12.46
C SER A 192 7.10 8.97 -11.45
N VAL A 193 6.22 9.87 -10.97
CA VAL A 193 6.56 10.85 -9.93
C VAL A 193 7.05 10.16 -8.66
N ALA A 194 6.38 9.09 -8.21
CA ALA A 194 6.79 8.35 -7.01
C ALA A 194 8.15 7.64 -7.17
N ILE A 195 8.52 7.21 -8.38
CA ILE A 195 9.78 6.52 -8.68
C ILE A 195 10.94 7.53 -8.84
N GLU A 196 10.68 8.65 -9.52
CA GLU A 196 11.71 9.62 -9.91
C GLU A 196 12.06 10.62 -8.80
N THR A 197 11.11 10.88 -7.89
CA THR A 197 11.35 11.68 -6.67
C THR A 197 12.31 10.95 -5.76
#